data_AF-A0A7S3WD33-F1
#
_entry.id   AF-A0A7S3WD33-F1
#
_cell.length_a   1.000
_cell.length_b   1.000
_cell.length_c   1.000
_cell.angle_alpha   90.00
_cell.angle_beta   90.00
_cell.angle_gamma   90.00
#
_symmetry.space_group_name_H-M   'P 1'
#
loop_
_entity.id
_entity.type
_entity.pdbx_description
1 polymer ?
#
loop_
_entity_poly.entity_id
_entity_poly.type
_entity_poly.pdbx_seq_one_letter_code
_entity_poly.pdbx_strand_id
1 'polypeptide(L)'
;MSDFRDILGLGKHEPGAAPARRPKPSVQKPEGMSREVFALLHNDGDSMHAPAVPLVPTTAPPDGFKEKEHRLIGWEWRPFENAARTDALRLRHWKKNNDKNTTYTFARFNKTVRILSYSDSEYATVLQHATWTKEETDALFEKCRQFDLRWPVIHDRLPGSRSMEELKERYYEACRSLLQARLSAAAEGSGAATVLAEHPLATFQFDSAHEVARKREFERLYERSAEEAAEEARRLEQAKALEARLRGQRKALKPGGKAATLQALKASLSASGLGAGDDLALGGLPSLAGLMEARSAEIGREIPRSAEMWSSPSLAGKR
;
A
#
# COMPACT_ATOMS: atom_id res chain seq x y z
N MET A 1 -23.60 -84.72 21.77
CA MET A 1 -23.62 -83.40 22.43
C MET A 1 -22.54 -82.59 21.77
N SER A 2 -22.95 -81.75 20.82
CA SER A 2 -22.06 -80.86 20.08
C SER A 2 -21.59 -79.75 21.02
N ASP A 3 -20.29 -79.56 21.13
CA ASP A 3 -19.71 -78.57 22.03
C ASP A 3 -20.15 -77.15 21.65
N PHE A 4 -20.62 -76.40 22.65
CA PHE A 4 -21.10 -75.02 22.53
C PHE A 4 -20.08 -74.03 21.92
N ARG A 5 -18.80 -74.42 21.84
CA ARG A 5 -17.73 -73.61 21.23
C ARG A 5 -17.70 -73.66 19.70
N ASP A 6 -18.11 -74.77 19.08
CA ASP A 6 -18.16 -74.89 17.61
C ASP A 6 -19.44 -74.24 17.02
N ILE A 7 -20.51 -74.13 17.81
CA ILE A 7 -21.78 -73.49 17.40
C ILE A 7 -21.67 -71.96 17.33
N LEU A 8 -20.72 -71.34 18.06
CA LEU A 8 -20.57 -69.89 18.12
C LEU A 8 -19.39 -69.33 17.32
N GLY A 9 -18.72 -70.15 16.50
CA GLY A 9 -17.64 -69.69 15.61
C GLY A 9 -16.47 -69.02 16.34
N LEU A 10 -16.27 -69.30 17.63
CA LEU A 10 -15.21 -68.71 18.44
C LEU A 10 -13.90 -69.46 18.20
N GLY A 11 -13.17 -69.04 17.17
CA GLY A 11 -11.82 -69.53 16.87
C GLY A 11 -10.87 -69.37 18.06
N LYS A 12 -10.07 -70.42 18.31
CA LYS A 12 -8.98 -70.45 19.31
C LYS A 12 -7.92 -69.40 19.00
N HIS A 13 -7.50 -68.69 20.05
CA HIS A 13 -6.44 -67.68 20.02
C HIS A 13 -5.06 -68.35 20.13
N GLU A 14 -4.30 -68.40 19.02
CA GLU A 14 -2.85 -68.62 19.00
C GLU A 14 -2.14 -67.24 18.93
N PRO A 15 -0.93 -67.06 19.52
CA PRO A 15 -0.28 -65.76 19.63
C PRO A 15 0.41 -65.40 18.30
N GLY A 16 -0.34 -64.79 17.39
CA GLY A 16 0.14 -64.31 16.09
C GLY A 16 0.17 -62.78 16.00
N ALA A 17 1.37 -62.23 15.81
CA ALA A 17 1.74 -60.98 15.13
C ALA A 17 0.79 -59.75 15.19
N ALA A 18 1.32 -58.63 15.71
CA ALA A 18 0.70 -57.32 15.64
C ALA A 18 0.35 -56.90 14.19
N PRO A 19 -0.82 -56.28 13.93
CA PRO A 19 -1.22 -55.88 12.58
C PRO A 19 -0.37 -54.72 12.06
N ALA A 20 0.30 -54.96 10.93
CA ALA A 20 1.04 -53.96 10.18
C ALA A 20 0.12 -52.82 9.72
N ARG A 21 0.51 -51.58 10.04
CA ARG A 21 -0.15 -50.36 9.56
C ARG A 21 -0.01 -50.28 8.03
N ARG A 22 -1.14 -50.30 7.31
CA ARG A 22 -1.15 -50.03 5.86
C ARG A 22 -0.70 -48.57 5.60
N PRO A 23 0.23 -48.32 4.68
CA PRO A 23 0.64 -46.97 4.33
C PRO A 23 -0.51 -46.24 3.60
N LYS A 24 -0.77 -44.99 4.00
CA LYS A 24 -1.69 -44.10 3.27
C LYS A 24 -1.10 -43.80 1.87
N PRO A 25 -1.89 -43.86 0.79
CA PRO A 25 -1.40 -43.52 -0.54
C PRO A 25 -1.07 -42.02 -0.60
N SER A 26 0.20 -41.68 -0.69
CA SER A 26 0.64 -40.31 -0.97
C SER A 26 0.57 -40.08 -2.47
N VAL A 27 -0.34 -39.21 -2.93
CA VAL A 27 -0.34 -38.75 -4.32
C VAL A 27 0.94 -37.96 -4.54
N GLN A 28 1.81 -38.46 -5.43
CA GLN A 28 3.06 -37.78 -5.75
C GLN A 28 2.79 -36.61 -6.69
N LYS A 29 3.48 -35.51 -6.40
CA LYS A 29 3.43 -34.28 -7.20
C LYS A 29 4.08 -34.53 -8.57
N PRO A 30 3.43 -34.19 -9.69
CA PRO A 30 4.03 -34.30 -11.02
C PRO A 30 5.20 -33.32 -11.19
N GLU A 31 6.21 -33.76 -11.91
CA GLU A 31 7.44 -33.01 -12.16
C GLU A 31 7.13 -31.76 -13.01
N GLY A 32 7.57 -30.58 -12.55
CA GLY A 32 7.35 -29.29 -13.23
C GLY A 32 6.18 -28.43 -12.71
N MET A 33 5.29 -28.96 -11.87
CA MET A 33 4.27 -28.15 -11.19
C MET A 33 4.85 -27.53 -9.90
N SER A 34 4.37 -26.38 -9.42
CA SER A 34 4.77 -25.87 -8.10
C SER A 34 3.90 -26.46 -6.99
N ARG A 35 4.39 -26.47 -5.75
CA ARG A 35 3.73 -27.19 -4.64
C ARG A 35 2.37 -26.56 -4.31
N GLU A 36 2.30 -25.24 -4.41
CA GLU A 36 1.11 -24.42 -4.18
C GLU A 36 0.05 -24.61 -5.27
N VAL A 37 0.43 -24.70 -6.54
CA VAL A 37 -0.51 -24.96 -7.64
C VAL A 37 -1.10 -26.37 -7.55
N PHE A 38 -0.27 -27.36 -7.21
CA PHE A 38 -0.74 -28.73 -6.99
C PHE A 38 -1.72 -28.84 -5.82
N ALA A 39 -1.46 -28.10 -4.73
CA ALA A 39 -2.35 -28.06 -3.56
C ALA A 39 -3.71 -27.43 -3.87
N LEU A 40 -3.74 -26.36 -4.69
CA LEU A 40 -4.99 -25.74 -5.13
C LEU A 40 -5.81 -26.68 -6.03
N LEU A 41 -5.17 -27.33 -7.02
CA LEU A 41 -5.86 -28.22 -7.95
C LEU A 41 -6.50 -29.45 -7.28
N HIS A 42 -5.85 -30.00 -6.25
CA HIS A 42 -6.40 -31.12 -5.47
C HIS A 42 -7.48 -30.68 -4.47
N ASN A 43 -7.43 -29.42 -4.03
CA ASN A 43 -8.46 -28.86 -3.16
C ASN A 43 -9.74 -28.50 -3.94
N ASP A 44 -9.62 -28.18 -5.23
CA ASP A 44 -10.76 -27.87 -6.11
C ASP A 44 -11.40 -29.13 -6.74
N GLY A 45 -10.67 -30.24 -6.83
CA GLY A 45 -11.13 -31.49 -7.43
C GLY A 45 -12.11 -32.31 -6.58
N ASP A 46 -12.20 -32.04 -5.28
CA ASP A 46 -13.10 -32.74 -4.34
C ASP A 46 -14.22 -31.79 -3.85
N SER A 47 -14.77 -31.02 -4.81
CA SER A 47 -15.86 -30.07 -4.60
C SER A 47 -17.21 -30.78 -4.35
N MET A 48 -17.32 -31.41 -3.18
CA MET A 48 -18.57 -31.63 -2.46
C MET A 48 -18.43 -31.36 -0.96
N HIS A 49 -17.22 -31.07 -0.46
CA HIS A 49 -17.02 -30.60 0.90
C HIS A 49 -16.19 -29.32 0.89
N ALA A 50 -16.87 -28.19 1.12
CA ALA A 50 -16.27 -26.89 1.35
C ALA A 50 -15.06 -26.99 2.30
N PRO A 51 -14.04 -26.11 2.15
CA PRO A 51 -12.90 -26.09 3.05
C PRO A 51 -13.36 -25.68 4.45
N ALA A 52 -13.77 -26.66 5.25
CA ALA A 52 -13.84 -26.48 6.68
C ALA A 52 -12.41 -26.18 7.11
N VAL A 53 -12.18 -24.94 7.51
CA VAL A 53 -11.11 -24.58 8.45
C VAL A 53 -11.03 -25.73 9.46
N PRO A 54 -9.86 -26.32 9.76
CA PRO A 54 -9.79 -27.45 10.67
C PRO A 54 -10.35 -27.01 12.03
N LEU A 55 -11.65 -27.25 12.21
CA LEU A 55 -12.36 -27.13 13.46
C LEU A 55 -11.76 -28.23 14.30
N VAL A 56 -10.95 -27.81 15.28
CA VAL A 56 -10.51 -28.68 16.36
C VAL A 56 -11.76 -29.38 16.88
N PRO A 57 -11.81 -30.72 16.91
CA PRO A 57 -12.98 -31.44 17.40
C PRO A 57 -13.32 -30.97 18.81
N THR A 58 -14.53 -30.41 19.02
CA THR A 58 -15.02 -29.98 20.34
C THR A 58 -15.23 -31.17 21.29
N THR A 59 -15.28 -32.39 20.75
CA THR A 59 -15.41 -33.63 21.53
C THR A 59 -14.11 -34.42 21.44
N ALA A 60 -13.54 -34.75 22.59
CA ALA A 60 -12.34 -35.57 22.69
C ALA A 60 -12.56 -36.94 22.00
N PRO A 61 -11.59 -37.43 21.20
CA PRO A 61 -11.62 -38.80 20.67
C PRO A 61 -11.70 -39.84 21.81
N PRO A 62 -12.42 -40.97 21.63
CA PRO A 62 -12.60 -41.99 22.67
C PRO A 62 -11.29 -42.69 23.06
N ASP A 63 -10.30 -42.68 22.16
CA ASP A 63 -8.91 -43.03 22.45
C ASP A 63 -8.20 -41.69 22.62
N GLY A 64 -8.04 -41.25 23.87
CA GLY A 64 -7.62 -39.88 24.23
C GLY A 64 -6.43 -39.36 23.41
N PHE A 65 -6.31 -38.03 23.31
CA PHE A 65 -5.16 -37.41 22.66
C PHE A 65 -3.87 -38.02 23.20
N LYS A 66 -3.12 -38.72 22.35
CA LYS A 66 -1.78 -39.20 22.70
C LYS A 66 -0.90 -37.98 22.81
N GLU A 67 -0.88 -37.37 24.00
CA GLU A 67 0.06 -36.34 24.36
C GLU A 67 1.45 -36.94 24.19
N LYS A 68 2.13 -36.58 23.11
CA LYS A 68 3.56 -36.78 23.04
C LYS A 68 4.13 -35.92 24.15
N GLU A 69 4.66 -36.53 25.20
CA GLU A 69 5.44 -35.84 26.22
C GLU A 69 6.64 -35.17 25.53
N HIS A 70 6.45 -33.92 25.14
CA HIS A 70 7.55 -33.09 24.69
C HIS A 70 8.40 -32.81 25.91
N ARG A 71 9.70 -33.13 25.82
CA ARG A 71 10.67 -32.77 26.85
C ARG A 71 10.50 -31.28 27.18
N LEU A 72 10.06 -30.99 28.40
CA LEU A 72 9.83 -29.64 28.87
C LEU A 72 11.13 -28.84 28.69
N ILE A 73 11.07 -27.79 27.87
CA ILE A 73 12.20 -26.90 27.66
C ILE A 73 12.23 -25.96 28.86
N GLY A 74 13.25 -26.12 29.70
CA GLY A 74 13.52 -25.17 30.78
C GLY A 74 13.84 -23.78 30.23
N TRP A 75 13.24 -22.76 30.83
CA TRP A 75 13.51 -21.36 30.56
C TRP A 75 14.19 -20.73 31.78
N GLU A 76 15.16 -19.87 31.52
CA GLU A 76 15.90 -19.15 32.54
C GLU A 76 15.86 -17.65 32.24
N TRP A 77 15.73 -16.87 33.30
CA TRP A 77 15.77 -15.41 33.22
C TRP A 77 17.23 -14.95 33.28
N ARG A 78 17.85 -14.77 32.11
CA ARG A 78 19.28 -14.44 32.01
C ARG A 78 19.50 -12.96 31.71
N PRO A 79 20.49 -12.32 32.35
CA PRO A 79 20.97 -11.01 31.94
C PRO A 79 21.70 -11.12 30.59
N PHE A 80 21.54 -10.11 29.74
CA PHE A 80 22.23 -9.98 28.47
C PHE A 80 22.62 -8.52 28.21
N GLU A 81 23.68 -8.34 27.43
CA GLU A 81 24.13 -7.04 26.94
C GLU A 81 23.74 -6.91 25.46
N ASN A 82 23.19 -5.75 25.09
CA ASN A 82 22.83 -5.48 23.70
C ASN A 82 24.01 -4.79 23.00
N ALA A 83 24.73 -5.54 22.15
CA ALA A 83 25.85 -5.03 21.36
C ALA A 83 25.48 -3.85 20.43
N ALA A 84 24.19 -3.64 20.16
CA ALA A 84 23.71 -2.51 19.38
C ALA A 84 23.64 -1.19 20.16
N ARG A 85 23.84 -1.22 21.49
CA ARG A 85 23.83 -0.03 22.35
C ARG A 85 25.25 0.32 22.80
N THR A 86 25.49 1.61 23.02
CA THR A 86 26.78 2.13 23.51
C THR A 86 26.82 2.35 25.03
N ASP A 87 25.69 2.25 25.73
CA ASP A 87 25.53 2.58 27.16
C ASP A 87 25.74 1.40 28.11
N ALA A 88 26.22 0.25 27.61
CA ALA A 88 26.46 -0.98 28.37
C ALA A 88 25.27 -1.44 29.23
N LEU A 89 24.03 -1.08 28.86
CA LEU A 89 22.84 -1.42 29.62
C LEU A 89 22.60 -2.94 29.64
N ARG A 90 22.53 -3.50 30.85
CA ARG A 90 22.22 -4.92 31.09
C ARG A 90 20.71 -5.12 31.21
N LEU A 91 20.13 -5.78 30.22
CA LEU A 91 18.72 -6.17 30.21
C LEU A 91 18.60 -7.65 30.56
N ARG A 92 17.37 -8.15 30.77
CA ARG A 92 17.12 -9.56 31.03
C ARG A 92 16.06 -10.10 30.06
N HIS A 93 16.21 -11.34 29.61
CA HIS A 93 15.20 -12.03 28.80
C HIS A 93 15.09 -13.51 29.19
N TRP A 94 13.96 -14.11 28.82
CA TRP A 94 13.77 -15.56 28.94
C TRP A 94 14.56 -16.27 27.83
N LYS A 95 15.51 -17.10 28.22
CA LYS A 95 16.32 -17.91 27.31
C LYS A 95 16.06 -19.39 27.58
N LYS A 96 16.09 -20.21 26.53
CA LYS A 96 16.00 -21.67 26.69
C LYS A 96 17.31 -22.19 27.25
N ASN A 97 17.27 -23.11 28.22
CA ASN A 97 18.47 -23.64 28.89
C ASN A 97 19.50 -24.29 27.93
N ASN A 98 19.05 -24.81 26.78
CA ASN A 98 19.93 -25.44 25.77
C ASN A 98 20.52 -24.44 24.76
N ASP A 99 20.17 -23.16 24.84
CA ASP A 99 20.63 -22.18 23.86
C ASP A 99 22.03 -21.66 24.23
N LYS A 100 23.02 -22.08 23.44
CA LYS A 100 24.43 -21.69 23.59
C LYS A 100 24.74 -20.29 23.03
N ASN A 101 23.79 -19.61 22.39
CA ASN A 101 24.08 -18.33 21.74
C ASN A 101 24.35 -17.22 22.77
N THR A 102 25.60 -16.82 22.95
CA THR A 102 26.00 -15.78 23.91
C THR A 102 25.63 -14.37 23.46
N THR A 103 25.50 -14.15 22.15
CA THR A 103 25.26 -12.83 21.57
C THR A 103 23.77 -12.56 21.40
N TYR A 104 23.34 -11.36 21.80
CA TYR A 104 21.96 -10.93 21.63
C TYR A 104 21.54 -10.99 20.15
N THR A 105 20.66 -11.92 19.81
CA THR A 105 20.33 -12.26 18.41
C THR A 105 19.71 -11.08 17.65
N PHE A 106 19.04 -10.17 18.35
CA PHE A 106 18.38 -9.03 17.71
C PHE A 106 19.31 -7.82 17.48
N ALA A 107 20.55 -7.83 18.01
CA ALA A 107 21.50 -6.75 17.77
C ALA A 107 21.79 -6.54 16.28
N ARG A 108 21.81 -7.63 15.49
CA ARG A 108 22.02 -7.58 14.03
C ARG A 108 20.93 -6.81 13.26
N PHE A 109 19.77 -6.58 13.86
CA PHE A 109 18.68 -5.85 13.22
C PHE A 109 18.71 -4.35 13.51
N ASN A 110 19.66 -3.88 14.33
CA ASN A 110 19.85 -2.45 14.57
C ASN A 110 20.54 -1.81 13.36
N LYS A 111 19.76 -1.49 12.33
CA LYS A 111 20.23 -0.79 11.14
C LYS A 111 20.06 0.71 11.37
N THR A 112 21.17 1.45 11.35
CA THR A 112 21.18 2.92 11.47
C THR A 112 21.26 3.57 10.10
N VAL A 113 20.60 4.70 9.91
CA VAL A 113 20.68 5.46 8.65
C VAL A 113 21.90 6.38 8.70
N ARG A 114 22.72 6.38 7.64
CA ARG A 114 23.83 7.33 7.52
C ARG A 114 23.29 8.66 7.00
N ILE A 115 23.25 9.66 7.87
CA ILE A 115 22.83 11.03 7.53
C ILE A 115 24.01 11.80 6.96
N LEU A 116 23.78 12.59 5.91
CA LEU A 116 24.80 13.48 5.36
C LEU A 116 25.15 14.58 6.37
N SER A 117 26.43 14.81 6.60
CA SER A 117 26.94 15.97 7.34
C SER A 117 27.37 17.05 6.35
N TYR A 118 27.30 18.31 6.75
CA TYR A 118 27.80 19.44 5.98
C TYR A 118 28.68 20.36 6.83
N SER A 119 29.59 21.10 6.19
CA SER A 119 30.36 22.17 6.83
C SER A 119 29.66 23.53 6.75
N ASP A 120 30.11 24.49 7.55
CA ASP A 120 29.60 25.87 7.49
C ASP A 120 29.85 26.53 6.14
N SER A 121 30.93 26.16 5.44
CA SER A 121 31.22 26.65 4.09
C SER A 121 30.26 26.07 3.05
N GLU A 122 29.90 24.78 3.15
CA GLU A 122 28.86 24.17 2.32
C GLU A 122 27.50 24.81 2.61
N TYR A 123 27.21 25.12 3.88
CA TYR A 123 25.96 25.80 4.24
C TYR A 123 25.83 27.17 3.56
N ALA A 124 26.88 27.99 3.67
CA ALA A 124 26.91 29.34 3.12
C ALA A 124 26.83 29.37 1.59
N THR A 125 27.19 28.29 0.91
CA THR A 125 27.22 28.24 -0.57
C THR A 125 25.97 27.62 -1.17
N VAL A 126 25.49 26.51 -0.63
CA VAL A 126 24.44 25.70 -1.28
C VAL A 126 23.21 25.42 -0.43
N LEU A 127 23.20 25.77 0.86
CA LEU A 127 22.07 25.49 1.77
C LEU A 127 21.33 26.73 2.26
N GLN A 128 21.67 27.92 1.79
CA GLN A 128 20.91 29.13 2.12
C GLN A 128 19.46 29.00 1.66
N HIS A 129 18.53 29.46 2.49
CA HIS A 129 17.11 29.36 2.20
C HIS A 129 16.35 30.56 2.80
N ALA A 130 15.29 30.99 2.13
CA ALA A 130 14.57 32.22 2.49
C ALA A 130 13.84 32.13 3.85
N THR A 131 13.26 30.97 4.15
CA THR A 131 12.43 30.75 5.34
C THR A 131 13.08 29.91 6.44
N TRP A 132 14.31 29.44 6.24
CA TRP A 132 15.00 28.51 7.14
C TRP A 132 16.31 29.12 7.60
N THR A 133 16.55 29.14 8.91
CA THR A 133 17.83 29.56 9.45
C THR A 133 18.83 28.40 9.51
N LYS A 134 20.11 28.74 9.75
CA LYS A 134 21.16 27.74 9.91
C LYS A 134 20.92 26.91 11.16
N GLU A 135 20.55 27.56 12.26
CA GLU A 135 20.28 26.94 13.55
C GLU A 135 19.12 25.95 13.46
N GLU A 136 18.05 26.31 12.75
CA GLU A 136 16.92 25.41 12.49
C GLU A 136 17.34 24.21 11.64
N THR A 137 18.16 24.43 10.62
CA THR A 137 18.65 23.35 9.75
C THR A 137 19.62 22.42 10.49
N ASP A 138 20.49 22.97 11.34
CA ASP A 138 21.41 22.22 12.20
C ASP A 138 20.63 21.37 13.20
N ALA A 139 19.61 21.96 13.86
CA ALA A 139 18.72 21.26 14.77
C ALA A 139 17.95 20.12 14.08
N LEU A 140 17.45 20.35 12.87
CA LEU A 140 16.79 19.32 12.06
C LEU A 140 17.73 18.16 11.76
N PHE A 141 18.94 18.42 11.25
CA PHE A 141 19.90 17.37 10.93
C PHE A 141 20.36 16.59 12.16
N GLU A 142 20.48 17.26 13.30
CA GLU A 142 20.79 16.60 14.57
C GLU A 142 19.66 15.66 15.02
N LYS A 143 18.40 16.08 14.92
CA LYS A 143 17.26 15.21 15.21
C LYS A 143 17.15 14.05 14.22
N CYS A 144 17.47 14.27 12.94
CA CYS A 144 17.56 13.22 11.93
C CYS A 144 18.60 12.15 12.29
N ARG A 145 19.75 12.54 12.85
CA ARG A 145 20.79 11.61 13.35
C ARG A 145 20.34 10.87 14.60
N GLN A 146 19.71 11.56 15.55
CA GLN A 146 19.26 10.97 16.82
C GLN A 146 18.14 9.94 16.64
N PHE A 147 17.27 10.13 15.64
CA PHE A 147 16.05 9.34 15.47
C PHE A 147 15.98 8.56 14.16
N ASP A 148 17.09 8.38 13.43
CA ASP A 148 17.16 7.58 12.20
C ASP A 148 16.07 7.92 11.16
N LEU A 149 15.80 9.22 10.94
CA LEU A 149 14.74 9.71 10.04
C LEU A 149 13.31 9.24 10.36
N ARG A 150 13.02 8.90 11.62
CA ARG A 150 11.66 8.64 12.08
C ARG A 150 10.88 9.94 12.19
N TRP A 151 10.33 10.38 11.06
CA TRP A 151 9.63 11.66 10.92
C TRP A 151 8.56 11.97 11.99
N PRO A 152 7.70 11.02 12.43
CA PRO A 152 6.76 11.29 13.51
C PRO A 152 7.43 11.69 14.83
N VAL A 153 8.55 11.05 15.16
CA VAL A 153 9.32 11.34 16.38
C VAL A 153 10.10 12.64 16.24
N ILE A 154 10.66 12.89 15.06
CA ILE A 154 11.39 14.14 14.78
C ILE A 154 10.45 15.33 14.89
N HIS A 155 9.26 15.26 14.27
CA HIS A 155 8.25 16.31 14.32
C HIS A 155 7.74 16.57 15.75
N ASP A 156 7.56 15.52 16.57
CA ASP A 156 7.18 15.65 17.98
C ASP A 156 8.27 16.33 18.84
N ARG A 157 9.56 16.09 18.53
CA ARG A 157 10.70 16.54 19.36
C ARG A 157 11.39 17.78 18.87
N LEU A 158 11.08 18.24 17.66
CA LEU A 158 11.62 19.48 17.12
C LEU A 158 10.76 20.63 17.63
N PRO A 159 11.33 21.64 18.31
CA PRO A 159 10.57 22.82 18.70
C PRO A 159 10.13 23.59 17.46
N GLY A 160 8.84 23.87 17.32
CA GLY A 160 8.31 24.68 16.23
C GLY A 160 6.89 24.30 15.82
N SER A 161 6.34 25.08 14.88
CA SER A 161 5.02 24.86 14.28
C SER A 161 5.11 24.39 12.81
N ARG A 162 6.29 23.92 12.39
CA ARG A 162 6.51 23.44 11.01
C ARG A 162 5.83 22.11 10.81
N SER A 163 5.20 21.92 9.65
CA SER A 163 4.59 20.64 9.30
C SER A 163 5.65 19.57 9.05
N MET A 164 5.28 18.30 9.18
CA MET A 164 6.17 17.19 8.88
C MET A 164 6.69 17.24 7.43
N GLU A 165 5.86 17.69 6.50
CA GLU A 165 6.18 17.81 5.09
C GLU A 165 7.20 18.91 4.82
N GLU A 166 7.11 20.06 5.50
CA GLU A 166 8.14 21.11 5.44
C GLU A 166 9.50 20.62 5.98
N LEU A 167 9.50 19.85 7.07
CA LEU A 167 10.74 19.28 7.62
C LEU A 167 11.39 18.31 6.63
N LYS A 168 10.58 17.45 5.99
CA LYS A 168 11.03 16.51 4.97
C LYS A 168 11.59 17.25 3.75
N GLU A 169 10.85 18.23 3.25
CA GLU A 169 11.23 19.04 2.10
C GLU A 169 12.60 19.68 2.32
N ARG A 170 12.78 20.37 3.45
CA ARG A 170 14.07 20.97 3.80
C ARG A 170 15.21 19.97 3.86
N TYR A 171 14.99 18.82 4.51
CA TYR A 171 16.02 17.79 4.64
C TYR A 171 16.43 17.18 3.29
N TYR A 172 15.45 16.80 2.47
CA TYR A 172 15.73 16.17 1.18
C TYR A 172 16.28 17.16 0.16
N GLU A 173 15.83 18.41 0.17
CA GLU A 173 16.43 19.49 -0.61
C GLU A 173 17.90 19.70 -0.23
N ALA A 174 18.19 19.85 1.07
CA ALA A 174 19.55 20.04 1.54
C ALA A 174 20.46 18.85 1.18
N CYS A 175 19.99 17.62 1.35
CA CYS A 175 20.74 16.43 0.92
C CYS A 175 21.05 16.44 -0.57
N ARG A 176 20.07 16.80 -1.41
CA ARG A 176 20.24 16.84 -2.86
C ARG A 176 21.24 17.91 -3.28
N SER A 177 21.12 19.12 -2.73
CA SER A 177 22.04 20.22 -3.00
C SER A 177 23.47 19.89 -2.58
N LEU A 178 23.66 19.23 -1.42
CA LEU A 178 24.97 18.76 -0.99
C LEU A 178 25.56 17.71 -1.92
N LEU A 179 24.76 16.71 -2.32
CA LEU A 179 25.22 15.67 -3.23
C LEU A 179 25.60 16.24 -4.60
N GLN A 180 24.79 17.16 -5.13
CA GLN A 180 25.06 17.82 -6.39
C GLN A 180 26.33 18.68 -6.33
N ALA A 181 26.51 19.46 -5.26
CA ALA A 181 27.71 20.28 -5.06
C ALA A 181 28.97 19.40 -4.98
N ARG A 182 28.92 18.31 -4.21
CA ARG A 182 30.03 17.37 -4.07
C ARG A 182 30.32 16.62 -5.35
N LEU A 183 29.30 16.26 -6.12
CA LEU A 183 29.48 15.63 -7.42
C LEU A 183 30.14 16.60 -8.41
N SER A 184 29.75 17.87 -8.41
CA SER A 184 30.37 18.89 -9.26
C SER A 184 31.83 19.23 -8.87
N ALA A 185 32.17 19.09 -7.59
CA ALA A 185 33.52 19.29 -7.09
C ALA A 185 34.41 18.03 -7.25
N ALA A 186 33.80 16.85 -7.40
CA ALA A 186 34.55 15.61 -7.59
C ALA A 186 35.12 15.55 -9.01
N ALA A 187 36.36 15.06 -9.12
CA ALA A 187 36.98 14.83 -10.42
C ALA A 187 36.17 13.80 -11.23
N GLU A 188 35.89 14.13 -12.50
CA GLU A 188 35.16 13.27 -13.41
C GLU A 188 35.83 11.90 -13.53
N GLY A 189 35.06 10.83 -13.37
CA GLY A 189 35.57 9.44 -13.40
C GLY A 189 36.26 8.95 -12.12
N SER A 190 36.31 9.75 -11.05
CA SER A 190 36.79 9.27 -9.74
C SER A 190 35.79 8.31 -9.08
N GLY A 191 36.29 7.33 -8.33
CA GLY A 191 35.42 6.40 -7.58
C GLY A 191 34.50 7.09 -6.57
N ALA A 192 34.91 8.26 -6.06
CA ALA A 192 34.08 9.09 -5.19
C ALA A 192 32.87 9.70 -5.95
N ALA A 193 33.08 10.15 -7.19
CA ALA A 193 31.99 10.64 -8.04
C ALA A 193 30.96 9.54 -8.32
N THR A 194 31.40 8.31 -8.59
CA THR A 194 30.50 7.17 -8.80
C THR A 194 29.65 6.87 -7.56
N VAL A 195 30.26 6.82 -6.37
CA VAL A 195 29.53 6.57 -5.11
C VAL A 195 28.51 7.66 -4.80
N LEU A 196 28.84 8.92 -5.08
CA LEU A 196 27.92 10.04 -4.89
C LEU A 196 26.75 10.01 -5.87
N ALA A 197 27.01 9.65 -7.13
CA ALA A 197 25.98 9.53 -8.18
C ALA A 197 25.03 8.34 -7.91
N GLU A 198 25.55 7.23 -7.39
CA GLU A 198 24.75 6.05 -7.01
C GLU A 198 23.99 6.23 -5.69
N HIS A 199 24.23 7.31 -4.96
CA HIS A 199 23.55 7.56 -3.70
C HIS A 199 22.02 7.69 -3.92
N PRO A 200 21.16 6.97 -3.19
CA PRO A 200 19.71 6.96 -3.44
C PRO A 200 19.06 8.35 -3.42
N LEU A 201 19.58 9.25 -2.59
CA LEU A 201 19.09 10.64 -2.48
C LEU A 201 19.53 11.55 -3.64
N ALA A 202 20.47 11.13 -4.49
CA ALA A 202 20.91 11.93 -5.63
C ALA A 202 19.81 12.05 -6.70
N THR A 203 19.06 10.97 -6.95
CA THR A 203 17.93 10.95 -7.89
C THR A 203 16.59 11.24 -7.21
N PHE A 204 16.50 11.04 -5.89
CA PHE A 204 15.25 11.21 -5.17
C PHE A 204 14.78 12.68 -5.15
N GLN A 205 13.53 12.87 -5.58
CA GLN A 205 12.85 14.16 -5.53
C GLN A 205 11.67 14.05 -4.58
N PHE A 206 11.71 14.84 -3.52
CA PHE A 206 10.63 14.93 -2.57
C PHE A 206 9.63 15.98 -3.07
N ASP A 207 8.38 15.57 -3.26
CA ASP A 207 7.28 16.47 -3.61
C ASP A 207 6.38 16.64 -2.38
N SER A 208 6.51 17.81 -1.75
CA SER A 208 5.75 18.20 -0.56
C SER A 208 4.24 18.28 -0.86
N ALA A 209 3.86 18.83 -2.02
CA ALA A 209 2.47 18.97 -2.42
C ALA A 209 1.81 17.60 -2.66
N HIS A 210 2.54 16.68 -3.29
CA HIS A 210 2.09 15.30 -3.47
C HIS A 210 1.89 14.58 -2.13
N GLU A 211 2.84 14.71 -1.19
CA GLU A 211 2.72 14.06 0.12
C GLU A 211 1.55 14.60 0.94
N VAL A 212 1.31 15.91 0.92
CA VAL A 212 0.14 16.53 1.56
C VAL A 212 -1.15 16.02 0.93
N ALA A 213 -1.24 15.98 -0.41
CA ALA A 213 -2.42 15.49 -1.12
C ALA A 213 -2.67 14.00 -0.82
N ARG A 214 -1.60 13.18 -0.81
CA ARG A 214 -1.66 11.75 -0.46
C ARG A 214 -2.17 11.54 0.95
N LYS A 215 -1.66 12.30 1.92
CA LYS A 215 -2.06 12.23 3.33
C LYS A 215 -3.53 12.61 3.50
N ARG A 216 -3.95 13.71 2.87
CA ARG A 216 -5.35 14.16 2.90
C ARG A 216 -6.31 13.12 2.32
N GLU A 217 -5.94 12.47 1.22
CA GLU A 217 -6.76 11.41 0.63
C GLU A 217 -6.81 10.16 1.51
N PHE A 218 -5.69 9.80 2.15
CA PHE A 218 -5.66 8.71 3.11
C PHE A 218 -6.56 8.99 4.31
N GLU A 219 -6.51 10.19 4.88
CA GLU A 219 -7.37 10.61 5.98
C GLU A 219 -8.85 10.55 5.56
N ARG A 220 -9.19 11.04 4.36
CA ARG A 220 -10.55 10.95 3.80
C ARG A 220 -11.04 9.50 3.70
N LEU A 221 -10.20 8.57 3.24
CA LEU A 221 -10.55 7.16 3.13
C LEU A 221 -10.64 6.46 4.49
N TYR A 222 -9.85 6.91 5.45
CA TYR A 222 -9.82 6.38 6.81
C TYR A 222 -11.07 6.80 7.60
N GLU A 223 -11.53 8.05 7.42
CA GLU A 223 -12.75 8.59 8.03
C GLU A 223 -14.03 8.13 7.34
N ARG A 224 -13.93 7.44 6.20
CA ARG A 224 -15.07 6.96 5.43
C ARG A 224 -15.95 6.01 6.26
N SER A 225 -17.23 6.31 6.32
CA SER A 225 -18.22 5.47 6.98
C SER A 225 -18.56 4.22 6.17
N ALA A 226 -19.10 3.19 6.83
CA ALA A 226 -19.54 1.96 6.16
C ALA A 226 -20.68 2.20 5.15
N GLU A 227 -21.55 3.17 5.43
CA GLU A 227 -22.66 3.56 4.55
C GLU A 227 -22.15 4.21 3.27
N GLU A 228 -21.25 5.18 3.38
CA GLU A 228 -20.62 5.82 2.22
C GLU A 228 -19.88 4.80 1.35
N ALA A 229 -19.17 3.84 1.96
CA ALA A 229 -18.50 2.77 1.22
C ALA A 229 -19.48 1.87 0.46
N ALA A 230 -20.64 1.54 1.05
CA ALA A 230 -21.67 0.75 0.39
C ALA A 230 -22.34 1.50 -0.77
N GLU A 231 -22.61 2.80 -0.60
CA GLU A 231 -23.13 3.64 -1.67
C GLU A 231 -22.14 3.80 -2.82
N GLU A 232 -20.87 4.06 -2.53
CA GLU A 232 -19.80 4.12 -3.54
C GLU A 232 -19.70 2.81 -4.34
N ALA A 233 -19.76 1.66 -3.65
CA ALA A 233 -19.77 0.35 -4.31
C ALA A 233 -20.96 0.19 -5.27
N ARG A 234 -22.17 0.61 -4.85
CA ARG A 234 -23.36 0.59 -5.70
C ARG A 234 -23.22 1.51 -6.91
N ARG A 235 -22.68 2.72 -6.73
CA ARG A 235 -22.41 3.67 -7.83
C ARG A 235 -21.39 3.10 -8.82
N LEU A 236 -20.33 2.45 -8.33
CA LEU A 236 -19.33 1.79 -9.18
C LEU A 236 -19.90 0.62 -9.96
N GLU A 237 -20.80 -0.18 -9.36
CA GLU A 237 -21.49 -1.26 -10.07
C GLU A 237 -22.38 -0.71 -11.19
N GLN A 238 -23.15 0.35 -10.91
CA GLN A 238 -23.96 1.05 -11.91
C GLN A 238 -23.09 1.62 -13.05
N ALA A 239 -21.97 2.26 -12.72
CA ALA A 239 -21.04 2.80 -13.70
C ALA A 239 -20.44 1.71 -14.59
N LYS A 240 -20.00 0.58 -14.01
CA LYS A 240 -19.50 -0.58 -14.75
C LYS A 240 -20.57 -1.17 -15.69
N ALA A 241 -21.81 -1.26 -15.22
CA ALA A 241 -22.92 -1.74 -16.05
C ALA A 241 -23.18 -0.80 -17.25
N LEU A 242 -23.14 0.52 -17.02
CA LEU A 242 -23.25 1.52 -18.09
C LEU A 242 -22.09 1.44 -19.08
N GLU A 243 -20.84 1.33 -18.59
CA GLU A 243 -19.66 1.19 -19.43
C GLU A 243 -19.73 -0.09 -20.29
N ALA A 244 -20.16 -1.22 -19.70
CA ALA A 244 -20.36 -2.47 -20.42
C ALA A 244 -21.43 -2.34 -21.51
N ARG A 245 -22.55 -1.66 -21.21
CA ARG A 245 -23.61 -1.37 -22.18
C ARG A 245 -23.11 -0.48 -23.32
N LEU A 246 -22.41 0.61 -23.02
CA LEU A 246 -21.80 1.49 -24.03
C LEU A 246 -20.77 0.77 -24.88
N ARG A 247 -19.94 -0.09 -24.27
CA ARG A 247 -18.98 -0.93 -24.99
C ARG A 247 -19.67 -1.93 -25.92
N GLY A 248 -20.80 -2.50 -25.49
CA GLY A 248 -21.65 -3.38 -26.29
C GLY A 248 -22.23 -2.64 -27.50
N GLN A 249 -22.81 -1.46 -27.30
CA GLN A 249 -23.32 -0.62 -28.38
C GLN A 249 -22.21 -0.22 -29.36
N ARG A 250 -21.03 0.20 -28.87
CA ARG A 250 -19.88 0.54 -29.73
C ARG A 250 -19.41 -0.65 -30.58
N LYS A 251 -19.49 -1.88 -30.07
CA LYS A 251 -19.20 -3.09 -30.85
C LYS A 251 -20.31 -3.38 -31.87
N ALA A 252 -21.57 -3.16 -31.50
CA ALA A 252 -22.74 -3.34 -32.37
C ALA A 252 -22.87 -2.28 -33.48
N LEU A 253 -22.24 -1.11 -33.34
CA LEU A 253 -22.09 -0.12 -34.42
C LEU A 253 -20.93 -0.44 -35.39
N LYS A 254 -20.05 -1.40 -35.07
CA LYS A 254 -18.90 -1.82 -35.88
C LYS A 254 -19.06 -3.07 -36.78
N PRO A 255 -20.23 -3.73 -36.97
CA PRO A 255 -20.37 -4.74 -38.01
C PRO A 255 -20.95 -4.09 -39.28
N GLY A 256 -20.11 -3.93 -40.30
CA GLY A 256 -20.49 -3.40 -41.61
C GLY A 256 -19.88 -2.04 -41.86
N GLY A 257 -19.03 -1.94 -42.89
CA GLY A 257 -18.26 -0.74 -43.24
C GLY A 257 -19.11 0.54 -43.30
N LYS A 258 -18.43 1.69 -43.18
CA LYS A 258 -18.96 3.05 -42.96
C LYS A 258 -20.25 3.43 -43.72
N ALA A 259 -20.57 2.78 -44.84
CA ALA A 259 -21.80 2.97 -45.62
C ALA A 259 -23.06 2.35 -44.97
N ALA A 260 -22.96 1.17 -44.35
CA ALA A 260 -24.11 0.49 -43.72
C ALA A 260 -24.54 1.18 -42.41
N THR A 261 -23.58 1.75 -41.68
CA THR A 261 -23.82 2.46 -40.42
C THR A 261 -24.60 3.76 -40.62
N LEU A 262 -24.36 4.51 -41.70
CA LEU A 262 -25.08 5.74 -42.01
C LEU A 262 -26.53 5.48 -42.45
N GLN A 263 -26.78 4.44 -43.25
CA GLN A 263 -28.14 4.05 -43.64
C GLN A 263 -28.94 3.54 -42.43
N ALA A 264 -28.33 2.76 -41.54
CA ALA A 264 -28.97 2.30 -40.31
C ALA A 264 -29.26 3.45 -39.32
N LEU A 265 -28.37 4.44 -39.21
CA LEU A 265 -28.60 5.67 -38.44
C LEU A 265 -29.74 6.51 -39.05
N LYS A 266 -29.76 6.68 -40.38
CA LYS A 266 -30.81 7.42 -41.09
C LYS A 266 -32.18 6.74 -40.93
N ALA A 267 -32.23 5.41 -40.96
CA ALA A 267 -33.44 4.62 -40.71
C ALA A 267 -33.90 4.66 -39.24
N SER A 268 -32.97 4.67 -38.29
CA SER A 268 -33.29 4.77 -36.85
C SER A 268 -33.80 6.18 -36.48
N LEU A 269 -33.25 7.23 -37.08
CA LEU A 269 -33.76 8.60 -36.95
C LEU A 269 -35.14 8.79 -37.61
N SER A 270 -35.38 8.18 -38.79
CA SER A 270 -36.69 8.26 -39.43
C SER A 270 -37.76 7.47 -38.67
N ALA A 271 -37.42 6.31 -38.10
CA ALA A 271 -38.30 5.52 -37.25
C ALA A 271 -38.65 6.21 -35.93
N SER A 272 -37.78 7.09 -35.43
CA SER A 272 -38.02 7.94 -34.25
C SER A 272 -38.82 9.22 -34.57
N GLY A 273 -39.34 9.36 -35.80
CA GLY A 273 -40.15 10.50 -36.22
C GLY A 273 -39.37 11.77 -36.56
N LEU A 274 -38.04 11.72 -36.62
CA LEU A 274 -37.17 12.86 -36.92
C LEU A 274 -36.71 12.92 -38.38
N GLY A 275 -37.25 12.08 -39.26
CA GLY A 275 -36.71 11.87 -40.61
C GLY A 275 -37.75 11.78 -41.71
N ALA A 276 -38.66 12.75 -41.79
CA ALA A 276 -39.53 12.93 -42.94
C ALA A 276 -39.46 14.39 -43.42
N GLY A 277 -38.84 14.59 -44.59
CA GLY A 277 -38.80 15.87 -45.29
C GLY A 277 -37.39 16.23 -45.75
N ASP A 278 -37.14 16.13 -47.05
CA ASP A 278 -36.00 16.78 -47.73
C ASP A 278 -36.16 18.31 -47.80
N ASP A 279 -37.00 18.89 -46.92
CA ASP A 279 -37.26 20.31 -46.83
C ASP A 279 -37.57 20.65 -45.36
N LEU A 280 -36.51 20.74 -44.55
CA LEU A 280 -36.57 21.39 -43.24
C LEU A 280 -35.51 22.48 -43.20
N ALA A 281 -35.87 23.59 -43.82
CA ALA A 281 -35.46 24.91 -43.36
C ALA A 281 -35.84 25.04 -41.87
N LEU A 282 -34.95 24.61 -40.97
CA LEU A 282 -34.94 25.08 -39.59
C LEU A 282 -34.07 26.34 -39.55
N GLY A 283 -34.68 27.47 -39.94
CA GLY A 283 -34.25 28.75 -39.41
C GLY A 283 -34.39 28.70 -37.89
N GLY A 284 -33.29 28.92 -37.16
CA GLY A 284 -33.36 29.23 -35.73
C GLY A 284 -32.56 28.36 -34.76
N LEU A 285 -31.69 27.45 -35.20
CA LEU A 285 -30.71 26.83 -34.28
C LEU A 285 -29.28 27.20 -34.68
N PRO A 286 -28.49 27.83 -33.78
CA PRO A 286 -27.13 28.19 -34.10
C PRO A 286 -26.29 26.92 -34.30
N SER A 287 -25.45 26.94 -35.34
CA SER A 287 -24.41 25.94 -35.61
C SER A 287 -23.59 25.66 -34.34
N LEU A 288 -23.10 24.43 -34.17
CA LEU A 288 -22.19 24.04 -33.08
C LEU A 288 -20.95 24.96 -33.02
N ALA A 289 -20.50 25.49 -34.16
CA ALA A 289 -19.47 26.53 -34.22
C ALA A 289 -19.94 27.83 -33.54
N GLY A 290 -21.17 28.26 -33.79
CA GLY A 290 -21.78 29.43 -33.14
C GLY A 290 -22.02 29.25 -31.63
N LEU A 291 -22.28 28.03 -31.16
CA LEU A 291 -22.45 27.74 -29.72
C LEU A 291 -21.10 27.79 -28.96
N MET A 292 -20.00 27.43 -29.62
CA MET A 292 -18.65 27.51 -29.04
C MET A 292 -18.07 28.93 -29.09
N GLU A 293 -18.44 29.72 -30.12
CA GLU A 293 -18.07 31.13 -30.22
C GLU A 293 -18.82 32.00 -29.18
N ALA A 294 -20.12 31.74 -28.96
CA ALA A 294 -20.93 32.47 -27.97
C ALA A 294 -20.41 32.28 -26.53
N ARG A 295 -20.00 31.06 -26.16
CA ARG A 295 -19.38 30.77 -24.86
C ARG A 295 -18.02 31.44 -24.67
N SER A 296 -17.31 31.70 -25.77
CA SER A 296 -16.01 32.40 -25.74
C SER A 296 -16.19 33.92 -25.59
N ALA A 297 -17.27 34.49 -26.11
CA ALA A 297 -17.60 35.91 -25.95
C ALA A 297 -18.18 36.25 -24.56
N GLU A 298 -18.85 35.31 -23.90
CA GLU A 298 -19.49 35.52 -22.60
C GLU A 298 -18.50 35.46 -21.42
N ILE A 299 -17.38 34.75 -21.56
CA ILE A 299 -16.29 34.73 -20.57
C ILE A 299 -15.43 36.02 -20.62
N GLY A 300 -15.55 36.81 -21.69
CA GLY A 300 -14.79 38.06 -21.89
C GLY A 300 -15.46 39.34 -21.39
N ARG A 301 -16.68 39.29 -20.82
CA ARG A 301 -17.47 40.51 -20.49
C ARG A 301 -17.82 40.75 -19.02
N GLU A 302 -17.38 39.93 -18.07
CA GLU A 302 -17.61 40.20 -16.64
C GLU A 302 -16.31 40.32 -15.84
N ILE A 303 -15.59 41.43 -16.07
CA ILE A 303 -14.80 42.07 -15.01
C ILE A 303 -14.96 43.59 -15.16
N PRO A 304 -15.90 44.25 -14.45
CA PRO A 304 -15.74 45.66 -14.15
C PRO A 304 -14.67 45.83 -13.05
N ARG A 305 -13.58 46.51 -13.40
CA ARG A 305 -12.69 47.18 -12.44
C ARG A 305 -13.48 48.24 -11.67
N SER A 306 -13.55 48.15 -10.35
CA SER A 306 -13.80 49.24 -9.37
C SER A 306 -13.62 48.61 -7.97
N ALA A 307 -12.51 48.76 -7.26
CA ALA A 307 -12.10 49.94 -6.49
C ALA A 307 -13.20 50.46 -5.53
N GLU A 308 -12.87 50.44 -4.23
CA GLU A 308 -13.49 51.14 -3.09
C GLU A 308 -14.84 50.65 -2.54
N MET A 309 -14.78 49.80 -1.51
CA MET A 309 -15.70 49.71 -0.35
C MET A 309 -15.44 48.34 0.35
N TRP A 310 -14.79 48.21 1.51
CA TRP A 310 -15.24 48.67 2.82
C TRP A 310 -14.08 48.84 3.81
N SER A 311 -14.16 49.96 4.53
CA SER A 311 -13.44 50.23 5.78
C SER A 311 -13.94 49.30 6.89
N SER A 312 -13.01 48.85 7.75
CA SER A 312 -13.29 48.08 8.96
C SER A 312 -14.03 48.91 10.02
N PRO A 313 -14.90 48.33 10.84
CA PRO A 313 -15.12 48.81 12.19
C PRO A 313 -14.36 47.94 13.19
N SER A 314 -13.37 48.59 13.81
CA SER A 314 -12.77 48.22 15.09
C SER A 314 -13.84 48.11 16.18
N LEU A 315 -13.81 47.02 16.95
CA LEU A 315 -14.51 46.90 18.23
C LEU A 315 -13.47 46.74 19.34
N ALA A 316 -12.88 47.87 19.72
CA ALA A 316 -12.31 48.09 21.04
C ALA A 316 -13.45 48.46 22.01
N GLY A 317 -13.52 47.78 23.15
CA GLY A 317 -14.58 47.94 24.13
C GLY A 317 -14.50 49.21 24.98
N LYS A 318 -15.51 49.37 25.85
CA LYS A 318 -15.44 49.78 27.26
C LYS A 318 -16.80 50.31 27.72
N ARG A 319 -17.40 49.68 28.73
CA ARG A 319 -17.59 50.20 30.09
C ARG A 319 -18.30 49.17 30.95
#